data_AF-A0A6C0HSH7-F1
#
_entry.id   AF-A0A6C0HSH7-F1
#
_cell.length_a   1.000
_cell.length_b   1.000
_cell.length_c   1.000
_cell.angle_alpha   90.00
_cell.angle_beta   90.00
_cell.angle_gamma   90.00
#
_symmetry.space_group_name_H-M   'P 1'
#
loop_
_entity.id
_entity.type
_entity.pdbx_description
1 polymer ?
#
loop_
_entity_poly.entity_id
_entity_poly.type
_entity_poly.pdbx_seq_one_letter_code
_entity_poly.pdbx_strand_id
1 'polypeptide(L)'
;MVTKNIYGIIIAKNIIFDKIYLTIFLSIPISWILCKDECIISYIIKKYNNKNYILGDNPENVDDISELFYNKKIYFIFYNLNQILQIISIIIVNNRTTNISYYIFIPTIILYIFYIYDISYKINYRKIVYPYFQILLLLYLLLCFYKILYVKLCYLL
;
A
#
# COMPACT_ATOMS: atom_id res chain seq x y z
N MET A 1 -4.67 13.96 4.79
CA MET A 1 -3.51 13.08 4.49
C MET A 1 -2.76 12.66 5.76
N VAL A 2 -2.40 13.60 6.65
CA VAL A 2 -1.66 13.31 7.91
C VAL A 2 -2.47 12.53 8.95
N THR A 3 -3.77 12.82 9.11
CA THR A 3 -4.64 12.17 10.11
C THR A 3 -4.78 10.66 9.93
N LYS A 4 -4.73 10.16 8.69
CA LYS A 4 -4.71 8.72 8.39
C LYS A 4 -3.44 8.06 8.93
N ASN A 5 -2.28 8.71 8.75
CA ASN A 5 -0.98 8.15 9.10
C ASN A 5 -0.75 8.06 10.62
N ILE A 6 -1.55 8.76 11.41
CA ILE A 6 -1.47 8.78 12.89
C ILE A 6 -2.69 8.12 13.54
N TYR A 7 -3.53 7.42 12.76
CA TYR A 7 -4.76 6.78 13.24
C TYR A 7 -4.53 5.91 14.47
N GLY A 8 -3.57 5.00 14.41
CA GLY A 8 -3.24 4.08 15.49
C GLY A 8 -2.64 4.74 16.73
N ILE A 9 -2.11 5.96 16.58
CA ILE A 9 -1.49 6.74 17.65
C ILE A 9 -2.54 7.52 18.43
N ILE A 10 -3.49 8.15 17.73
CA ILE A 10 -4.46 9.08 18.34
C ILE A 10 -5.79 8.38 18.67
N ILE A 11 -6.27 7.50 17.79
CA ILE A 11 -7.62 6.95 17.89
C ILE A 11 -7.58 5.67 18.74
N ALA A 12 -8.42 5.64 19.77
CA ALA A 12 -8.60 4.48 20.64
C ALA A 12 -9.04 3.24 19.84
N LYS A 13 -8.81 2.07 20.41
CA LYS A 13 -9.11 0.77 19.77
C LYS A 13 -10.57 0.71 19.34
N ASN A 14 -10.79 0.48 18.05
CA ASN A 14 -12.10 0.15 17.49
C ASN A 14 -11.95 -0.99 16.50
N ILE A 15 -12.58 -2.13 16.79
CA ILE A 15 -12.34 -3.38 16.05
C ILE A 15 -12.67 -3.25 14.56
N ILE A 16 -13.75 -2.54 14.21
CA ILE A 16 -14.19 -2.40 12.82
C ILE A 16 -13.23 -1.49 12.07
N PHE A 17 -12.93 -0.31 12.62
CA PHE A 17 -12.06 0.66 11.97
C PHE A 17 -10.60 0.18 11.89
N ASP A 18 -10.10 -0.53 12.90
CA ASP A 18 -8.77 -1.13 12.89
C ASP A 18 -8.63 -2.15 11.75
N LYS A 19 -9.64 -3.01 11.57
CA LYS A 19 -9.67 -3.97 10.46
C LYS A 19 -9.70 -3.27 9.11
N ILE A 20 -10.57 -2.29 8.93
CA ILE A 20 -10.65 -1.51 7.69
C ILE A 20 -9.31 -0.81 7.40
N TYR A 21 -8.70 -0.20 8.41
CA TYR A 21 -7.43 0.51 8.30
C TYR A 21 -6.31 -0.42 7.83
N LEU A 22 -6.20 -1.61 8.43
CA LEU A 22 -5.21 -2.62 8.04
C LEU A 22 -5.50 -3.21 6.66
N THR A 23 -6.76 -3.52 6.33
CA THR A 23 -7.12 -4.01 5.00
C THR A 23 -6.75 -3.00 3.92
N ILE A 24 -7.04 -1.72 4.14
CA ILE A 24 -6.63 -0.65 3.21
C ILE A 24 -5.10 -0.64 3.07
N PHE A 25 -4.34 -0.73 4.17
CA PHE A 25 -2.88 -0.75 4.10
C PHE A 25 -2.35 -1.95 3.30
N LEU A 26 -2.81 -3.16 3.61
CA LEU A 26 -2.39 -4.38 2.91
C LEU A 26 -2.79 -4.35 1.43
N SER A 27 -3.89 -3.69 1.08
CA SER A 27 -4.35 -3.56 -0.31
C SER A 27 -3.51 -2.59 -1.15
N ILE A 28 -2.78 -1.66 -0.53
CA ILE A 28 -2.02 -0.64 -1.27
C ILE A 28 -0.95 -1.29 -2.16
N PRO A 29 -0.02 -2.12 -1.64
CA PRO A 29 0.99 -2.73 -2.50
C PRO A 29 0.40 -3.65 -3.57
N ILE A 30 -0.71 -4.31 -3.26
CA ILE A 30 -1.46 -5.14 -4.22
C ILE A 30 -1.99 -4.27 -5.36
N SER A 31 -2.64 -3.15 -5.04
CA SER A 31 -3.20 -2.22 -6.02
C SER A 31 -2.12 -1.67 -6.94
N TRP A 32 -0.97 -1.32 -6.36
CA TRP A 32 0.22 -0.83 -7.03
C TRP A 32 0.83 -1.85 -7.99
N ILE A 33 0.92 -3.11 -7.57
CA ILE A 33 1.39 -4.20 -8.42
C ILE A 33 0.45 -4.45 -9.62
N LEU A 34 -0.86 -4.42 -9.38
CA LEU A 34 -1.87 -4.68 -10.41
C LEU A 34 -2.07 -3.50 -11.37
N CYS A 35 -1.92 -2.27 -10.88
CA CYS A 35 -2.24 -1.05 -11.61
C CYS A 35 -1.00 -0.28 -12.08
N LYS A 36 0.15 -0.95 -12.24
CA LYS A 36 1.40 -0.39 -12.79
C LYS A 36 1.78 0.96 -12.16
N ASP A 37 1.95 1.02 -10.84
CA ASP A 37 2.33 2.23 -10.10
C ASP A 37 1.23 3.27 -9.88
N GLU A 38 0.01 3.01 -10.35
CA GLU A 38 -1.11 3.91 -10.08
C GLU A 38 -2.11 3.32 -9.10
N CYS A 39 -2.78 4.18 -8.35
CA CYS A 39 -4.03 3.79 -7.71
C CYS A 39 -5.17 3.83 -8.74
N ILE A 40 -6.15 2.94 -8.60
CA ILE A 40 -7.27 2.85 -9.54
C ILE A 40 -8.07 4.16 -9.65
N ILE A 41 -8.14 4.91 -8.55
CA ILE A 41 -8.81 6.22 -8.51
C ILE A 41 -8.05 7.23 -9.37
N SER A 42 -6.71 7.30 -9.24
CA SER A 42 -5.87 8.15 -10.11
C SER A 42 -6.06 7.79 -11.58
N TYR A 43 -6.06 6.50 -11.89
CA TYR A 43 -6.29 6.03 -13.25
C TYR A 43 -7.65 6.49 -13.80
N ILE A 44 -8.74 6.34 -13.03
CA ILE A 44 -10.07 6.77 -13.45
C ILE A 44 -10.09 8.27 -13.74
N ILE A 45 -9.52 9.10 -12.87
CA ILE A 45 -9.47 10.55 -13.04
C ILE A 45 -8.65 10.93 -14.29
N LYS A 46 -7.47 10.33 -14.48
CA LYS A 46 -6.61 10.59 -15.64
C LYS A 46 -7.23 10.11 -16.95
N LYS A 47 -7.93 8.97 -16.93
CA LYS A 47 -8.64 8.43 -18.09
C LYS A 47 -9.88 9.27 -18.44
N TYR A 48 -10.54 9.83 -17.43
CA TYR A 48 -11.63 10.78 -17.61
C TYR A 48 -11.13 12.09 -18.25
N ASN A 49 -10.02 12.63 -17.76
CA ASN A 49 -9.42 13.87 -18.28
C ASN A 49 -8.74 13.68 -19.65
N ASN A 50 -8.17 12.50 -19.92
CA ASN A 50 -7.53 12.15 -21.19
C ASN A 50 -7.94 10.72 -21.60
N LYS A 51 -8.83 10.61 -22.60
CA LYS A 51 -9.33 9.31 -23.10
C LYS A 51 -8.22 8.40 -23.63
N ASN A 52 -7.09 8.95 -24.09
CA ASN A 52 -5.95 8.20 -24.60
C ASN A 52 -4.94 7.79 -23.51
N TYR A 53 -5.19 8.14 -22.24
CA TYR A 53 -4.30 7.78 -21.14
C TYR A 53 -4.16 6.26 -21.00
N ILE A 54 -2.93 5.76 -20.93
CA ILE A 54 -2.62 4.35 -20.66
C ILE A 54 -2.21 4.22 -19.20
N LEU A 55 -2.74 3.20 -18.53
CA LEU A 55 -2.49 2.92 -17.12
C LEU A 55 -0.98 2.80 -16.87
N GLY A 56 -0.47 3.59 -15.92
CA GLY A 56 0.95 3.59 -15.54
C GLY A 56 1.87 4.42 -16.44
N ASP A 57 1.34 5.21 -17.38
CA ASP A 57 2.14 6.13 -18.22
C ASP A 57 2.80 7.22 -17.37
N ASN A 58 2.06 7.81 -16.43
CA ASN A 58 2.53 8.88 -15.54
C ASN A 58 2.03 8.70 -14.11
N PRO A 59 2.52 7.69 -13.37
CA PRO A 59 2.03 7.39 -12.02
C PRO A 59 2.35 8.48 -11.00
N GLU A 60 3.40 9.26 -11.26
CA GLU A 60 3.91 10.32 -10.37
C GLU A 60 3.13 11.63 -10.49
N ASN A 61 2.40 11.85 -11.59
CA ASN A 61 1.56 13.04 -11.77
C ASN A 61 0.27 12.88 -10.96
N VAL A 62 0.37 13.06 -9.66
CA VAL A 62 -0.70 13.65 -8.88
C VAL A 62 -0.34 15.13 -8.84
N ASP A 63 -0.72 15.86 -9.88
CA ASP A 63 -0.28 17.24 -10.16
C ASP A 63 -0.54 18.21 -8.99
N ASP A 64 -1.28 17.81 -7.96
CA ASP A 64 -1.69 18.66 -6.84
C ASP A 64 -0.78 18.64 -5.60
N ILE A 65 0.14 17.68 -5.42
CA ILE A 65 0.87 17.55 -4.12
C ILE A 65 2.24 18.25 -4.13
N SER A 66 2.96 18.23 -5.25
CA SER A 66 4.28 18.87 -5.33
C SER A 66 4.22 20.40 -5.27
N GLU A 67 3.09 21.01 -5.62
CA GLU A 67 2.90 22.46 -5.58
C GLU A 67 2.71 23.01 -4.15
N LEU A 68 2.29 22.16 -3.19
CA LEU A 68 2.09 22.57 -1.79
C LEU A 68 3.38 22.87 -1.04
N PHE A 69 4.54 22.44 -1.55
CA PHE A 69 5.83 22.61 -0.89
C PHE A 69 6.83 23.35 -1.79
N TYR A 70 7.11 24.61 -1.42
CA TYR A 70 8.07 25.47 -2.11
C TYR A 70 9.51 24.90 -2.15
N ASN A 71 9.85 23.98 -1.24
CA ASN A 71 11.18 23.40 -1.10
C ASN A 71 11.14 21.87 -1.14
N LYS A 72 11.72 21.28 -2.20
CA LYS A 72 11.81 19.82 -2.40
C LYS A 72 12.48 19.09 -1.23
N LYS A 73 13.50 19.67 -0.57
CA LYS A 73 14.16 19.02 0.58
C LYS A 73 13.21 18.88 1.77
N ILE A 74 12.45 19.92 2.06
CA ILE A 74 11.46 19.92 3.15
C ILE A 74 10.35 18.92 2.84
N TYR A 75 9.90 18.87 1.58
CA TYR A 75 8.94 17.86 1.12
C TYR A 75 9.44 16.43 1.38
N PHE A 76 10.66 16.10 0.99
CA PHE A 76 11.21 14.75 1.22
C PHE A 76 11.32 14.40 2.70
N ILE A 77 11.76 15.33 3.56
CA ILE A 77 11.81 15.12 5.01
C ILE A 77 10.40 14.86 5.56
N PHE A 78 9.43 15.70 5.21
CA PHE A 78 8.04 15.55 5.65
C PHE A 78 7.42 14.25 5.17
N TYR A 79 7.72 13.85 3.94
CA TYR A 79 7.25 12.60 3.35
C TYR A 79 7.81 11.37 4.08
N ASN A 80 9.10 11.34 4.38
CA ASN A 80 9.73 10.26 5.16
C ASN A 80 9.19 10.20 6.59
N LEU A 81 9.02 11.34 7.27
CA LEU A 81 8.40 11.39 8.60
C LEU A 81 6.97 10.83 8.59
N ASN A 82 6.17 11.18 7.58
CA ASN A 82 4.82 10.64 7.43
C ASN A 82 4.80 9.12 7.26
N GLN A 83 5.74 8.55 6.51
CA GLN A 83 5.85 7.10 6.34
C GLN A 83 6.20 6.41 7.65
N ILE A 84 7.16 6.94 8.41
CA ILE A 84 7.55 6.39 9.71
C ILE A 84 6.34 6.39 10.65
N LEU A 85 5.60 7.51 10.72
CA LEU A 85 4.38 7.61 11.52
C LEU A 85 3.33 6.59 11.08
N GLN A 86 3.14 6.42 9.77
CA GLN A 86 2.20 5.45 9.22
C GLN A 86 2.56 4.02 9.60
N ILE A 87 3.83 3.62 9.49
CA ILE A 87 4.32 2.29 9.87
C ILE A 87 4.10 2.04 11.36
N ILE A 88 4.47 3.00 12.22
CA ILE A 88 4.24 2.93 13.67
C ILE A 88 2.74 2.76 13.96
N SER A 89 1.89 3.58 13.33
CA SER A 89 0.45 3.49 13.47
C SER A 89 -0.08 2.10 13.09
N ILE A 90 0.42 1.50 12.01
CA ILE A 90 -0.04 0.19 11.54
C ILE A 90 0.42 -0.92 12.48
N ILE A 91 1.63 -0.85 13.01
CA ILE A 91 2.14 -1.80 14.02
C ILE A 91 1.25 -1.76 15.28
N ILE A 92 0.91 -0.57 15.77
CA ILE A 92 0.02 -0.40 16.93
C ILE A 92 -1.35 -1.03 16.66
N VAL A 93 -1.95 -0.73 15.51
CA VAL A 93 -3.28 -1.25 15.13
C VAL A 93 -3.27 -2.78 14.98
N ASN A 94 -2.20 -3.34 14.40
CA ASN A 94 -2.08 -4.78 14.25
C ASN A 94 -2.01 -5.49 15.61
N ASN A 95 -1.14 -5.00 16.51
CA ASN A 95 -0.92 -5.60 17.83
C ASN A 95 -2.15 -5.48 18.75
N ARG A 96 -2.96 -4.44 18.59
CA ARG A 96 -4.12 -4.23 19.48
C ARG A 96 -5.37 -5.00 19.06
N THR A 97 -5.51 -5.37 17.77
CA THR A 97 -6.79 -5.90 17.25
C THR A 97 -6.67 -7.18 16.43
N THR A 98 -5.87 -7.19 15.36
CA THR A 98 -5.90 -8.29 14.37
C THR A 98 -4.86 -9.36 14.60
N ASN A 99 -3.70 -9.00 15.17
CA ASN A 99 -2.56 -9.90 15.37
C ASN A 99 -2.21 -10.70 14.10
N ILE A 100 -2.15 -10.00 12.95
CA ILE A 100 -1.73 -10.60 11.69
C ILE A 100 -0.33 -11.16 11.88
N SER A 101 -0.15 -12.41 11.45
CA SER A 101 1.12 -13.11 11.55
C SER A 101 2.27 -12.29 10.97
N TYR A 102 3.39 -12.25 11.68
CA TYR A 102 4.59 -11.52 11.26
C TYR A 102 5.11 -11.96 9.89
N TYR A 103 4.89 -13.24 9.50
CA TYR A 103 5.22 -13.77 8.18
C TYR A 103 4.47 -13.11 7.03
N ILE A 104 3.32 -12.49 7.30
CA ILE A 104 2.55 -11.73 6.31
C ILE A 104 2.82 -10.24 6.48
N PHE A 105 2.79 -9.78 7.72
CA PHE A 105 2.80 -8.37 8.06
C PHE A 105 4.15 -7.70 7.74
N ILE A 106 5.26 -8.32 8.14
CA ILE A 106 6.61 -7.76 7.94
C ILE A 106 6.95 -7.67 6.44
N PRO A 107 6.79 -8.73 5.62
CA PRO A 107 7.05 -8.63 4.18
C PRO A 107 6.20 -7.55 3.48
N THR A 108 4.95 -7.36 3.90
CA THR A 108 4.09 -6.30 3.33
C THR A 108 4.65 -4.91 3.63
N ILE A 109 5.11 -4.66 4.87
CA ILE A 109 5.73 -3.38 5.24
C ILE A 109 7.01 -3.14 4.43
N ILE A 110 7.87 -4.16 4.29
CA ILE A 110 9.11 -4.06 3.52
C ILE A 110 8.79 -3.73 2.05
N LEU A 111 7.83 -4.43 1.46
CA LEU A 111 7.42 -4.21 0.07
C LEU A 111 6.84 -2.81 -0.13
N TYR A 112 6.03 -2.32 0.82
CA TYR A 112 5.52 -0.95 0.83
C TYR A 112 6.66 0.09 0.85
N ILE A 113 7.64 -0.07 1.76
CA ILE A 113 8.79 0.85 1.87
C ILE A 113 9.63 0.84 0.60
N PHE A 114 9.95 -0.34 0.08
CA PHE A 114 10.74 -0.50 -1.14
C PHE A 114 10.06 0.21 -2.32
N TYR A 115 8.75 0.01 -2.47
CA TYR A 115 7.99 0.58 -3.55
C TYR A 115 7.94 2.11 -3.49
N ILE A 116 7.70 2.65 -2.30
CA ILE A 116 7.75 4.09 -2.04
C ILE A 116 9.13 4.66 -2.35
N TYR A 117 10.19 3.99 -1.92
CA TYR A 117 11.57 4.43 -2.16
C TYR A 117 11.84 4.48 -3.67
N ASP A 118 11.52 3.42 -4.40
CA ASP A 118 11.76 3.34 -5.85
C ASP A 118 11.01 4.43 -6.63
N ILE A 119 9.76 4.75 -6.25
CA ILE A 119 8.98 5.86 -6.81
C ILE A 119 9.62 7.20 -6.45
N SER A 120 9.91 7.42 -5.17
CA SER A 120 10.37 8.72 -4.66
C SER A 120 11.70 9.16 -5.27
N TYR A 121 12.59 8.20 -5.52
CA TYR A 121 13.91 8.42 -6.12
C TYR A 121 13.95 8.16 -7.63
N LYS A 122 12.79 7.88 -8.26
CA LYS A 122 12.65 7.62 -9.71
C LYS A 122 13.62 6.57 -10.26
N ILE A 123 13.97 5.58 -9.45
CA ILE A 123 14.99 4.59 -9.79
C ILE A 123 14.43 3.57 -10.80
N ASN A 124 13.12 3.32 -10.76
CA ASN A 124 12.39 2.45 -11.68
C ASN A 124 12.84 0.97 -11.64
N TYR A 125 13.55 0.50 -10.60
CA TYR A 125 13.88 -0.92 -10.47
C TYR A 125 12.63 -1.79 -10.44
N ARG A 126 11.54 -1.27 -9.86
CA ARG A 126 10.25 -1.97 -9.83
C ARG A 126 9.79 -2.34 -11.25
N LYS A 127 9.98 -1.49 -12.28
CA LYS A 127 9.63 -1.75 -13.71
C LYS A 127 10.26 -3.01 -14.27
N ILE A 128 11.49 -3.30 -13.87
CA ILE A 128 12.22 -4.50 -14.28
C ILE A 128 11.74 -5.72 -13.49
N VAL A 129 11.49 -5.53 -12.18
CA VAL A 129 11.15 -6.64 -11.26
C VAL A 129 9.64 -6.92 -11.21
N TYR A 130 8.82 -6.08 -11.83
CA TYR A 130 7.36 -6.13 -11.81
C TYR A 130 6.76 -7.50 -12.15
N PRO A 131 7.21 -8.17 -13.22
CA PRO A 131 6.69 -9.50 -13.55
C PRO A 131 6.91 -10.49 -12.40
N TYR A 132 8.06 -10.42 -11.72
CA TYR A 132 8.38 -11.27 -10.58
C TYR A 132 7.53 -10.93 -9.36
N PHE A 133 7.30 -9.64 -9.09
CA PHE A 133 6.39 -9.22 -8.01
C PHE A 133 4.94 -9.64 -8.27
N GLN A 134 4.47 -9.59 -9.51
CA GLN A 134 3.14 -10.08 -9.90
C GLN A 134 3.01 -11.58 -9.69
N ILE A 135 4.04 -12.35 -10.05
CA ILE A 135 4.08 -13.80 -9.82
C ILE A 135 4.10 -14.11 -8.31
N LEU A 136 4.93 -13.41 -7.53
CA LEU A 136 4.99 -13.58 -6.07
C LEU A 136 3.65 -13.23 -5.39
N LEU A 137 3.01 -12.14 -5.83
CA LEU A 137 1.69 -11.75 -5.34
C LEU A 137 0.63 -12.80 -5.71
N LEU A 138 0.65 -13.32 -6.93
CA LEU A 138 -0.26 -14.39 -7.36
C LEU A 138 -0.06 -15.65 -6.51
N LEU A 139 1.18 -16.08 -6.29
CA LEU A 139 1.50 -17.22 -5.43
C LEU A 139 1.01 -17.00 -4.00
N TYR A 140 1.21 -15.79 -3.46
CA TYR A 140 0.72 -15.42 -2.14
C TYR A 140 -0.82 -15.50 -2.06
N LEU A 141 -1.54 -14.93 -3.02
CA LEU A 141 -3.00 -14.96 -3.08
C LEU A 141 -3.53 -16.40 -3.24
N LEU A 142 -2.89 -17.22 -4.07
CA LEU A 142 -3.24 -18.64 -4.24
C LEU A 142 -3.01 -19.44 -2.95
N LEU A 143 -1.91 -19.21 -2.23
CA LEU A 143 -1.64 -19.84 -0.94
C LEU A 143 -2.67 -19.43 0.12
N CYS A 144 -3.03 -18.14 0.17
CA CYS A 144 -4.09 -17.65 1.05
C CYS A 144 -5.44 -18.30 0.72
N PHE A 145 -5.79 -18.37 -0.57
CA PHE A 145 -7.03 -18.99 -1.03
C PHE A 145 -7.07 -20.49 -0.70
N TYR A 146 -5.98 -21.21 -0.95
CA TYR A 146 -5.84 -22.63 -0.59
C TYR A 146 -6.05 -22.85 0.92
N LYS A 147 -5.41 -22.05 1.77
CA LYS A 147 -5.59 -22.15 3.23
C LYS A 147 -7.04 -21.91 3.65
N ILE A 148 -7.73 -20.95 3.05
CA ILE A 148 -9.15 -20.69 3.35
C ILE A 148 -10.02 -21.89 2.97
N LEU A 149 -9.79 -22.48 1.79
CA LEU A 149 -10.51 -23.67 1.35
C LEU A 149 -10.25 -24.87 2.25
N TYR A 150 -8.97 -25.13 2.57
CA TYR A 150 -8.57 -26.23 3.44
C TYR A 150 -9.21 -26.13 4.83
N VAL A 151 -9.17 -24.94 5.44
CA VAL A 151 -9.81 -24.70 6.73
C VAL A 151 -11.31 -24.95 6.64
N LYS A 152 -12.00 -24.45 5.61
CA LYS A 152 -13.43 -24.71 5.44
C LYS A 152 -13.76 -26.20 5.26
N LEU A 153 -12.95 -26.94 4.53
CA LEU A 153 -13.10 -28.39 4.35
C LEU A 153 -12.93 -29.15 5.66
N CYS A 154 -11.95 -28.79 6.49
CA CYS A 154 -11.75 -29.39 7.81
C CYS A 154 -12.86 -29.07 8.83
N TYR A 155 -13.64 -28.00 8.63
CA TYR A 155 -14.80 -27.69 9.47
C TYR A 155 -16.10 -28.36 8.97
N LEU A 156 -16.09 -28.94 7.78
CA LEU A 156 -17.23 -29.61 7.13
C LEU A 156 -17.18 -31.15 7.26
N LEU A 157 -16.04 -31.70 7.68
CA LEU A 157 -15.80 -33.12 7.99
C LEU A 157 -15.71 -33.30 9.51
#